data_AF-A0A6H9XRF0-F1
#
_entry.id   AF-A0A6H9XRF0-F1
#
_cell.length_a   1.000
_cell.length_b   1.000
_cell.length_c   1.000
_cell.angle_alpha   90.00
_cell.angle_beta   90.00
_cell.angle_gamma   90.00
#
_symmetry.space_group_name_H-M   'P 1'
#
loop_
_entity.id
_entity.type
_entity.pdbx_description
1 polymer ?
#
loop_
_entity_poly.entity_id
_entity_poly.type
_entity_poly.pdbx_seq_one_letter_code
_entity_poly.pdbx_strand_id
1 'polypeptide(L)'
;MAKDIFQRVADEARPPAILGRYGMYENDDQVLLDDLVESGAWLDLELKIPFLALWVNDEDFDNTDNWKDPITAIDQANVRKFAAMDPVVDLESLRGMKVKLFYDD
;
A
#
# COMPACT_ATOMS: atom_id res chain seq x y z
N MET A 1 2.06 6.35 20.17
CA MET A 1 3.10 6.39 19.13
C MET A 1 3.41 4.98 18.63
N ALA A 2 2.37 4.16 18.48
CA ALA A 2 2.45 3.09 17.49
C ALA A 2 2.29 3.81 16.15
N LYS A 3 3.31 3.75 15.30
CA LYS A 3 3.18 4.24 13.93
C LYS A 3 2.22 3.29 13.23
N ASP A 4 1.10 3.82 12.73
CA ASP A 4 0.26 3.13 11.75
C ASP A 4 1.18 2.53 10.66
N ILE A 5 0.84 1.34 10.15
CA ILE A 5 1.68 0.64 9.17
C ILE A 5 1.98 1.52 7.95
N PHE A 6 1.03 2.35 7.55
CA PHE A 6 1.20 3.35 6.49
C PHE A 6 2.28 4.39 6.84
N GLN A 7 2.29 4.89 8.08
CA GLN A 7 3.34 5.81 8.53
C GLN A 7 4.71 5.14 8.58
N ARG A 8 4.79 3.86 9.03
CA ARG A 8 6.06 3.12 9.00
C ARG A 8 6.56 2.91 7.58
N VAL A 9 5.66 2.56 6.66
CA VAL A 9 5.98 2.40 5.24
C VAL A 9 6.54 3.71 4.67
N ALA A 10 5.87 4.85 4.93
CA ALA A 10 6.34 6.15 4.49
C ALA A 10 7.75 6.49 5.02
N ASP A 11 7.99 6.27 6.32
CA ASP A 11 9.25 6.59 6.99
C ASP A 11 10.40 5.66 6.59
N GLU A 12 10.13 4.37 6.39
CA GLU A 12 11.16 3.32 6.22
C GLU A 12 11.46 3.03 4.74
N ALA A 13 10.61 3.48 3.82
CA ALA A 13 10.87 3.42 2.38
C ALA A 13 12.15 4.18 1.98
N ARG A 14 12.79 3.73 0.90
CA ARG A 14 14.03 4.34 0.38
C ARG A 14 13.92 4.61 -1.13
N PRO A 15 13.79 5.88 -1.56
CA PRO A 15 13.68 7.08 -0.72
C PRO A 15 12.40 7.10 0.13
N PRO A 16 12.38 7.86 1.26
CA PRO A 16 11.17 8.00 2.08
C PRO A 16 10.02 8.62 1.27
N ALA A 17 8.81 8.16 1.54
CA ALA A 17 7.58 8.69 0.96
C ALA A 17 6.85 9.60 1.97
N ILE A 18 5.81 10.30 1.53
CA ILE A 18 5.05 11.22 2.39
C ILE A 18 3.62 10.72 2.51
N LEU A 19 3.25 10.25 3.70
CA LEU A 19 1.85 10.00 4.03
C LEU A 19 1.08 11.33 4.05
N GLY A 20 0.01 11.41 3.26
CA GLY A 20 -0.83 12.61 3.19
C GLY A 20 -0.17 13.86 2.62
N ARG A 21 0.67 13.70 1.59
CA ARG A 21 1.33 14.80 0.86
C ARG A 21 0.39 15.96 0.48
N TYR A 22 -0.89 15.67 0.22
CA TYR A 22 -1.88 16.67 -0.18
C TYR A 22 -2.80 17.15 0.97
N GLY A 23 -2.57 16.70 2.21
CA GLY A 23 -3.41 17.02 3.36
C GLY A 23 -4.84 16.49 3.26
N MET A 24 -5.06 15.45 2.44
CA MET A 24 -6.36 14.85 2.18
C MET A 24 -6.43 13.46 2.82
N TYR A 25 -6.83 13.42 4.10
CA TYR A 25 -6.90 12.19 4.89
C TYR A 25 -7.66 11.02 4.23
N GLU A 26 -8.66 11.31 3.40
CA GLU A 26 -9.50 10.28 2.77
C GLU A 26 -8.74 9.41 1.74
N ASN A 27 -7.55 9.80 1.28
CA ASN A 27 -6.77 9.07 0.25
C ASN A 27 -5.26 8.97 0.57
N ASP A 28 -4.88 9.11 1.85
CA ASP A 28 -3.46 9.17 2.24
C ASP A 28 -2.69 7.88 1.89
N ASP A 29 -3.36 6.73 1.95
CA ASP A 29 -2.84 5.40 1.61
C ASP A 29 -2.63 5.21 0.09
N GLN A 30 -3.58 5.66 -0.73
CA GLN A 30 -3.49 5.65 -2.20
C GLN A 30 -2.33 6.53 -2.68
N VAL A 31 -2.23 7.74 -2.14
CA VAL A 31 -1.14 8.69 -2.45
C VAL A 31 0.21 8.12 -2.03
N LEU A 32 0.28 7.48 -0.86
CA LEU A 32 1.50 6.80 -0.41
C LEU A 32 1.90 5.69 -1.36
N LEU A 33 0.96 4.85 -1.80
CA LEU A 33 1.25 3.76 -2.73
C LEU A 33 1.76 4.28 -4.08
N ASP A 34 1.15 5.33 -4.61
CA ASP A 34 1.60 5.99 -5.84
C ASP A 34 3.02 6.54 -5.70
N ASP A 35 3.30 7.26 -4.61
CA ASP A 35 4.64 7.77 -4.29
C ASP A 35 5.72 6.68 -4.26
N LEU A 36 5.41 5.52 -3.66
CA LEU A 36 6.34 4.39 -3.59
C LEU A 36 6.66 3.84 -4.98
N VAL A 37 5.66 3.76 -5.86
CA VAL A 37 5.82 3.29 -7.23
C VAL A 37 6.58 4.31 -8.08
N GLU A 38 6.17 5.57 -8.06
CA GLU A 38 6.77 6.63 -8.88
C GLU A 38 8.25 6.87 -8.53
N SER A 39 8.58 6.81 -7.23
CA SER A 39 9.95 7.04 -6.76
C SER A 39 10.88 5.84 -6.92
N GLY A 40 10.37 4.67 -7.31
CA GLY A 40 11.20 3.46 -7.33
C GLY A 40 11.54 2.97 -5.92
N ALA A 41 10.73 3.27 -4.90
CA ALA A 41 11.08 3.07 -3.51
C ALA A 41 11.33 1.61 -3.17
N TRP A 42 12.43 1.35 -2.47
CA TRP A 42 12.73 0.08 -1.86
C TRP A 42 12.15 0.01 -0.44
N LEU A 43 11.56 -1.13 -0.07
CA LEU A 43 11.01 -1.39 1.26
C LEU A 43 11.34 -2.81 1.68
N ASP A 44 11.74 -2.99 2.95
CA ASP A 44 12.04 -4.31 3.50
C ASP A 44 10.81 -5.24 3.46
N LEU A 45 11.02 -6.53 3.24
CA LEU A 45 9.94 -7.53 3.21
C LEU A 45 9.11 -7.53 4.50
N GLU A 46 9.72 -7.26 5.66
CA GLU A 46 9.02 -7.19 6.95
C GLU A 46 7.86 -6.20 6.91
N LEU A 47 8.01 -5.09 6.17
CA LEU A 47 6.96 -4.08 6.01
C LEU A 47 6.18 -4.23 4.71
N LYS A 48 6.84 -4.61 3.62
CA LYS A 48 6.22 -4.73 2.30
C LYS A 48 5.13 -5.79 2.27
N ILE A 49 5.35 -6.93 2.93
CA ILE A 49 4.37 -8.02 3.02
C ILE A 49 3.09 -7.57 3.72
N PRO A 50 3.11 -7.10 4.98
CA PRO A 50 1.89 -6.69 5.66
C PRO A 50 1.25 -5.47 5.01
N PHE A 51 2.02 -4.55 4.40
CA PHE A 51 1.46 -3.43 3.65
C PHE A 51 0.65 -3.91 2.43
N LEU A 52 1.22 -4.75 1.56
CA LEU A 52 0.52 -5.31 0.40
C LEU A 52 -0.66 -6.21 0.82
N ALA A 53 -0.55 -6.89 1.95
CA ALA A 53 -1.62 -7.72 2.49
C ALA A 53 -2.87 -6.91 2.87
N LEU A 54 -2.74 -5.64 3.26
CA LEU A 54 -3.90 -4.77 3.50
C LEU A 54 -4.68 -4.52 2.22
N TRP A 55 -3.98 -4.23 1.13
CA TRP A 55 -4.59 -3.98 -0.17
C TRP A 55 -5.31 -5.22 -0.73
N VAL A 56 -4.64 -6.37 -0.79
CA VAL A 56 -5.23 -7.57 -1.46
C VAL A 56 -6.34 -8.25 -0.66
N ASN A 57 -6.51 -7.88 0.61
CA ASN A 57 -7.57 -8.39 1.47
C ASN A 57 -8.66 -7.35 1.73
N ASP A 58 -8.59 -6.18 1.09
CA ASP A 58 -9.71 -5.24 1.02
C ASP A 58 -10.87 -5.89 0.24
N GLU A 59 -12.10 -5.69 0.71
CA GLU A 59 -13.31 -6.30 0.12
C GLU A 59 -13.52 -5.89 -1.34
N ASP A 60 -13.06 -4.68 -1.71
CA ASP A 60 -13.21 -4.14 -3.06
C ASP A 60 -12.02 -4.47 -3.98
N PHE A 61 -10.97 -5.14 -3.49
CA PHE A 61 -9.77 -5.41 -4.29
C PHE A 61 -10.06 -6.22 -5.57
N ASP A 62 -10.90 -7.25 -5.46
CA ASP A 62 -11.31 -8.08 -6.61
C ASP A 62 -12.62 -7.62 -7.26
N ASN A 63 -13.20 -6.51 -6.78
CA ASN A 63 -14.44 -5.98 -7.30
C ASN A 63 -14.19 -5.26 -8.63
N THR A 64 -14.17 -6.03 -9.72
CA THR A 64 -13.87 -5.51 -11.07
C THR A 64 -14.91 -4.52 -11.59
N ASP A 65 -16.11 -4.46 -11.00
CA ASP A 65 -17.09 -3.44 -11.37
C ASP A 65 -16.66 -2.04 -10.92
N ASN A 66 -15.90 -1.94 -9.82
CA ASN A 66 -15.33 -0.69 -9.32
C ASN A 66 -14.13 -0.23 -10.16
N TRP A 67 -13.52 -1.10 -10.97
CA TRP A 67 -12.38 -0.72 -11.82
C TRP A 67 -12.76 0.20 -12.99
N LYS A 68 -14.05 0.47 -13.18
CA LYS A 68 -14.52 1.54 -14.07
C LYS A 68 -14.20 2.92 -13.51
N ASP A 69 -13.98 3.02 -12.19
CA ASP A 69 -13.44 4.22 -11.56
C ASP A 69 -11.93 4.32 -11.87
N PRO A 70 -11.46 5.44 -12.46
CA PRO A 70 -10.07 5.61 -12.81
C PRO A 70 -9.10 5.56 -11.62
N ILE A 71 -9.52 5.99 -10.42
CA ILE A 71 -8.68 6.01 -9.22
C ILE A 71 -8.48 4.56 -8.75
N THR A 72 -9.56 3.80 -8.62
CA THR A 72 -9.49 2.37 -8.28
C THR A 72 -8.61 1.59 -9.27
N ALA A 73 -8.68 1.89 -10.57
CA ALA A 73 -7.83 1.25 -11.57
C ALA A 73 -6.34 1.59 -11.40
N ILE A 74 -6.02 2.82 -10.98
CA ILE A 74 -4.64 3.26 -10.69
C ILE A 74 -4.10 2.52 -9.46
N ASP A 75 -4.87 2.46 -8.38
CA ASP A 75 -4.45 1.77 -7.14
C ASP A 75 -4.16 0.30 -7.41
N GLN A 76 -5.05 -0.36 -8.15
CA GLN A 76 -4.88 -1.74 -8.60
C GLN A 76 -3.60 -1.94 -9.42
N ALA A 77 -3.27 -1.01 -10.32
CA ALA A 77 -2.04 -1.05 -11.07
C ALA A 77 -0.81 -0.83 -10.16
N ASN A 78 -0.90 0.10 -9.21
CA ASN A 78 0.19 0.44 -8.32
C ASN A 78 0.49 -0.67 -7.30
N VAL A 79 -0.52 -1.38 -6.78
CA VAL A 79 -0.30 -2.58 -5.93
C VAL A 79 0.51 -3.63 -6.67
N ARG A 80 0.13 -3.92 -7.94
CA ARG A 80 0.83 -4.91 -8.78
C ARG A 80 2.24 -4.47 -9.15
N LYS A 81 2.43 -3.18 -9.47
CA LYS A 81 3.77 -2.62 -9.76
C LYS A 81 4.66 -2.68 -8.52
N PHE A 82 4.18 -2.24 -7.36
CA PHE A 82 4.96 -2.23 -6.13
C PHE A 82 5.34 -3.65 -5.70
N ALA A 83 4.42 -4.61 -5.81
CA ALA A 83 4.72 -6.02 -5.58
C ALA A 83 5.80 -6.59 -6.51
N ALA A 84 5.87 -6.11 -7.76
CA ALA A 84 6.87 -6.52 -8.74
C ALA A 84 8.22 -5.80 -8.61
N MET A 85 8.33 -4.73 -7.83
CA MET A 85 9.60 -4.09 -7.50
C MET A 85 10.39 -4.92 -6.49
N ASP A 86 11.73 -4.84 -6.49
CA ASP A 86 12.54 -5.58 -5.51
C ASP A 86 12.35 -5.02 -4.08
N PRO A 87 12.21 -5.89 -3.06
CA PRO A 87 12.07 -7.34 -3.15
C PRO A 87 10.67 -7.73 -3.66
N VAL A 88 10.61 -8.67 -4.62
CA VAL A 88 9.35 -9.11 -5.25
C VAL A 88 8.49 -9.86 -4.24
N VAL A 89 7.18 -9.58 -4.25
CA VAL A 89 6.18 -10.24 -3.40
C VAL A 89 5.08 -10.84 -4.28
N ASP A 90 4.77 -12.11 -4.07
CA ASP A 90 3.63 -12.77 -4.70
C ASP A 90 2.33 -12.39 -3.98
N LEU A 91 1.46 -11.64 -4.65
CA LEU A 91 0.21 -11.15 -4.07
C LEU A 91 -0.77 -12.27 -3.69
N GLU A 92 -0.79 -13.36 -4.44
CA GLU A 92 -1.69 -14.48 -4.15
C GLU A 92 -1.31 -15.18 -2.83
N SER A 93 -0.02 -15.18 -2.48
CA SER A 93 0.46 -15.70 -1.20
C SER A 93 -0.03 -14.91 0.03
N LEU A 94 -0.54 -13.68 -0.17
CA LEU A 94 -1.00 -12.79 0.89
C LEU A 94 -2.51 -12.89 1.15
N ARG A 95 -3.26 -13.63 0.33
CA ARG A 95 -4.71 -13.79 0.48
C ARG A 95 -5.06 -14.46 1.81
N GLY A 96 -6.02 -13.88 2.53
CA GLY A 96 -6.45 -14.31 3.86
C GLY A 96 -5.48 -13.97 4.99
N MET A 97 -4.37 -13.27 4.72
CA MET A 97 -3.43 -12.83 5.74
C MET A 97 -4.07 -11.75 6.63
N LYS A 98 -4.11 -11.99 7.94
CA LYS A 98 -4.59 -10.99 8.90
C LYS A 98 -3.47 -10.05 9.31
N VAL A 99 -3.59 -8.77 8.96
CA VAL A 99 -2.69 -7.71 9.40
C VAL A 99 -3.31 -7.03 10.62
N LYS A 100 -2.55 -6.91 11.70
CA LYS A 100 -3.00 -6.15 12.87
C LYS A 100 -2.72 -4.66 12.63
N LEU A 101 -3.77 -3.88 12.46
CA LEU A 101 -3.70 -2.42 12.51
C LEU A 101 -3.81 -1.97 13.96
N PHE A 102 -2.93 -1.06 14.36
CA PHE A 102 -3.01 -0.38 15.65
C PHE A 102 -3.44 1.05 15.36
N TYR A 103 -4.67 1.39 15.77
CA TYR A 103 -5.13 2.77 15.80
C TYR A 103 -4.87 3.29 17.21
N ASP A 104 -4.16 4.41 17.35
CA ASP A 104 -4.09 5.14 18.62
C ASP A 104 -5.48 5.81 18.81
N ASP A 105 -6.20 5.51 19.90
CA ASP A 105 -7.51 6.10 20.29
C ASP A 105 -7.41 7.61 20.60
#